data_AF-A0A4R6E3N4-F1
#
_entry.id   AF-A0A4R6E3N4-F1
#
_cell.length_a   1.000
_cell.length_b   1.000
_cell.length_c   1.000
_cell.angle_alpha   90.00
_cell.angle_beta   90.00
_cell.angle_gamma   90.00
#
_symmetry.space_group_name_H-M   'P 1'
#
loop_
_entity.id
_entity.type
_entity.pdbx_description
1 polymer ?
#
loop_
_entity_poly.entity_id
_entity_poly.type
_entity_poly.pdbx_seq_one_letter_code
_entity_poly.pdbx_strand_id
1 'polypeptide(L)'
;MSQDPSSQDPLDFVRSLWNNMGFSFPGMVTPTLDLDELDKRIADLKAVEGWLKMNLNMLQMTTQGLELQRAALAAVKAMSQQAKNAAEKGDAGEANPFAAAAMWPWNLMSGVQDNKAADTGEAGDTTAPEGKRRTAAGE
;
A
#
# COMPACT_ATOMS: atom_id res chain seq x y z
N MET A 1 -53.11 -2.40 20.80
CA MET A 1 -51.76 -2.13 21.35
C MET A 1 -50.77 -2.73 20.36
N SER A 2 -50.29 -1.93 19.42
CA SER A 2 -49.32 -2.36 18.41
C SER A 2 -47.95 -2.28 19.05
N GLN A 3 -47.31 -3.44 19.25
CA GLN A 3 -45.95 -3.53 19.76
C GLN A 3 -45.00 -3.22 18.59
N ASP A 4 -44.37 -2.05 18.62
CA ASP A 4 -43.28 -1.72 17.71
C ASP A 4 -42.07 -2.66 17.95
N PRO A 5 -41.57 -3.38 16.94
CA PRO A 5 -40.28 -4.07 17.01
C PRO A 5 -39.16 -3.07 16.70
N SER A 6 -39.09 -1.99 17.47
CA SER A 6 -37.99 -1.03 17.35
C SER A 6 -36.73 -1.65 17.94
N SER A 7 -35.84 -2.04 17.05
CA SER A 7 -34.39 -1.85 17.19
C SER A 7 -33.71 -2.73 18.25
N GLN A 8 -33.36 -3.95 17.88
CA GLN A 8 -32.23 -4.64 18.52
C GLN A 8 -31.00 -3.76 18.32
N ASP A 9 -30.60 -3.04 19.37
CA ASP A 9 -29.51 -2.07 19.32
C ASP A 9 -28.20 -2.83 19.00
N PRO A 10 -27.48 -2.51 17.91
CA PRO A 10 -26.24 -3.18 17.55
C PRO A 10 -25.19 -3.12 18.68
N LEU A 11 -25.32 -2.14 19.58
CA LEU A 11 -24.50 -2.03 20.77
C LEU A 11 -24.78 -3.12 21.81
N ASP A 12 -26.01 -3.65 21.90
CA ASP A 12 -26.35 -4.75 22.80
C ASP A 12 -25.86 -6.10 22.29
N PHE A 13 -25.77 -6.28 20.97
CA PHE A 13 -25.09 -7.44 20.38
C PHE A 13 -23.60 -7.41 20.70
N VAL A 14 -22.94 -6.27 20.54
CA VAL A 14 -21.51 -6.10 20.87
C VAL A 14 -21.27 -6.29 22.37
N ARG A 15 -22.14 -5.74 23.23
CA ARG A 15 -22.09 -5.98 24.69
C ARG A 15 -22.28 -7.45 25.03
N SER A 16 -23.24 -8.14 24.40
CA SER A 16 -23.48 -9.56 24.60
C SER A 16 -22.24 -10.39 24.23
N LEU A 17 -21.58 -10.06 23.12
CA LEU A 17 -20.35 -10.71 22.68
C LEU A 17 -19.18 -10.46 23.66
N TRP A 18 -18.99 -9.21 24.09
CA TRP A 18 -17.93 -8.84 25.03
C TRP A 18 -18.12 -9.47 26.42
N ASN A 19 -19.36 -9.52 26.89
CA ASN A 19 -19.71 -10.12 28.18
C ASN A 19 -19.58 -11.66 28.12
N ASN A 20 -19.93 -12.27 27.00
CA ASN A 20 -19.78 -13.72 26.77
C ASN A 20 -18.32 -14.14 26.54
N MET A 21 -17.45 -13.21 26.15
CA MET A 21 -16.00 -13.42 26.00
C MET A 21 -15.23 -13.23 27.32
N GLY A 22 -15.92 -13.02 28.44
CA GLY A 22 -15.35 -12.98 29.79
C GLY A 22 -14.78 -11.63 30.24
N PHE A 23 -15.00 -10.56 29.46
CA PHE A 23 -14.53 -9.21 29.79
C PHE A 23 -15.58 -8.45 30.61
N SER A 24 -15.76 -8.85 31.87
CA SER A 24 -16.53 -8.09 32.86
C SER A 24 -15.68 -6.95 33.42
N PHE A 25 -16.12 -5.71 33.25
CA PHE A 25 -15.52 -4.51 33.85
C PHE A 25 -16.11 -4.26 35.25
N PRO A 26 -15.36 -3.59 36.14
CA PRO A 26 -14.38 -4.14 37.07
C PRO A 26 -14.94 -4.24 38.50
N GLY A 27 -14.53 -5.29 39.21
CA GLY A 27 -14.87 -5.51 40.62
C GLY A 27 -14.24 -6.77 41.22
N MET A 28 -13.77 -7.72 40.41
CA MET A 28 -13.05 -8.90 40.88
C MET A 28 -12.03 -9.34 39.84
N VAL A 29 -10.78 -8.95 40.06
CA VAL A 29 -9.69 -9.83 40.50
C VAL A 29 -8.48 -8.91 40.63
N THR A 30 -7.97 -8.77 41.85
CA THR A 30 -6.61 -8.24 42.03
C THR A 30 -5.70 -9.01 41.07
N PRO A 31 -5.06 -8.36 40.09
CA PRO A 31 -4.06 -9.02 39.28
C PRO A 31 -3.04 -9.57 40.25
N THR A 32 -2.85 -10.89 40.26
CA THR A 32 -1.65 -11.46 40.83
C THR A 32 -0.51 -10.80 40.07
N LEU A 33 0.15 -9.84 40.72
CA LEU A 33 1.31 -9.10 40.21
C LEU A 33 2.53 -10.03 40.19
N ASP A 34 2.36 -11.21 39.61
CA ASP A 34 3.42 -12.15 39.36
C ASP A 34 4.09 -11.74 38.05
N LEU A 35 5.32 -11.23 38.17
CA LEU A 35 6.11 -10.78 37.03
C LEU A 35 6.34 -11.91 36.03
N ASP A 36 6.46 -13.16 36.50
CA ASP A 36 6.69 -14.32 35.63
C ASP A 36 5.44 -14.62 34.77
N GLU A 37 4.24 -14.45 35.33
CA GLU A 37 2.99 -14.59 34.58
C GLU A 37 2.82 -13.45 33.56
N LEU A 38 3.19 -12.23 33.94
CA LEU A 38 3.18 -11.08 33.02
C LEU A 38 4.16 -11.30 31.87
N ASP A 39 5.38 -11.77 32.13
CA ASP A 39 6.38 -12.05 31.10
C ASP A 39 5.91 -13.15 30.13
N LYS A 40 5.26 -14.19 30.65
CA LYS A 40 4.65 -15.22 29.81
C LYS A 40 3.54 -14.65 28.93
N ARG A 41 2.62 -13.86 29.50
CA ARG A 41 1.54 -13.21 28.74
C ARG A 41 2.09 -12.26 27.68
N ILE A 42 3.16 -11.53 27.99
CA ILE A 42 3.87 -10.66 27.03
C ILE A 42 4.47 -11.49 25.90
N ALA A 43 5.13 -12.60 26.20
CA ALA A 43 5.70 -13.49 25.20
C ALA A 43 4.64 -14.07 24.27
N ASP A 44 3.53 -14.56 24.82
CA ASP A 44 2.41 -15.10 24.06
C ASP A 44 1.77 -14.03 23.16
N LEU A 45 1.53 -12.83 23.69
CA LEU A 45 0.99 -11.72 22.90
C LEU A 45 1.94 -11.25 21.80
N LYS A 46 3.26 -11.27 22.03
CA LYS A 46 4.25 -10.98 20.98
C LYS A 46 4.28 -12.03 19.88
N ALA A 47 4.10 -13.32 20.23
CA ALA A 47 3.99 -14.37 19.23
C ALA A 47 2.73 -14.18 18.36
N VAL A 48 1.60 -13.85 18.99
CA VAL A 48 0.36 -13.50 18.27
C VAL A 48 0.56 -12.27 17.37
N GLU A 49 1.20 -11.22 17.88
CA GLU A 49 1.53 -10.03 17.11
C GLU A 49 2.39 -10.37 15.87
N GLY A 50 3.39 -11.23 16.03
CA GLY A 50 4.23 -11.70 14.92
C GLY A 50 3.42 -12.42 13.84
N TRP A 51 2.50 -13.32 14.24
CA TRP A 51 1.64 -14.03 13.30
C TRP A 51 0.65 -13.11 12.58
N LEU A 52 0.08 -12.13 13.29
CA LEU A 52 -0.81 -11.13 12.69
C LEU A 52 -0.07 -10.23 11.68
N LYS A 53 1.17 -9.83 11.98
CA LYS A 53 2.03 -9.11 11.03
C LYS A 53 2.31 -9.93 9.78
N MET A 54 2.57 -11.24 9.92
CA MET A 54 2.74 -12.13 8.77
C MET A 54 1.47 -12.20 7.91
N ASN A 55 0.28 -12.33 8.52
CA ASN A 55 -0.99 -12.32 7.81
C ASN A 55 -1.21 -10.99 7.06
N LEU A 56 -0.92 -9.87 7.72
CA LEU A 56 -1.03 -8.54 7.11
C LEU A 56 -0.13 -8.42 5.88
N ASN A 57 1.14 -8.83 6.00
CA ASN A 57 2.08 -8.79 4.88
C ASN A 57 1.60 -9.64 3.69
N MET A 58 1.08 -10.84 3.95
CA MET A 58 0.53 -11.70 2.88
C MET A 58 -0.68 -11.06 2.19
N LEU A 59 -1.57 -10.42 2.96
CA LEU A 59 -2.74 -9.75 2.41
C LEU A 59 -2.36 -8.53 1.57
N GLN A 60 -1.36 -7.75 2.02
CA GLN A 60 -0.80 -6.64 1.24
C GLN A 60 -0.19 -7.13 -0.07
N MET A 61 0.60 -8.21 -0.05
CA MET A 61 1.15 -8.82 -1.27
C MET A 61 0.05 -9.30 -2.23
N THR A 62 -1.00 -9.93 -1.71
CA THR A 62 -2.14 -10.37 -2.53
C THR A 62 -2.85 -9.17 -3.17
N THR A 63 -3.03 -8.10 -2.41
CA THR A 63 -3.67 -6.86 -2.90
C THR A 63 -2.87 -6.26 -4.05
N GLN A 64 -1.56 -6.11 -3.90
CA GLN A 64 -0.68 -5.60 -4.95
C GLN A 64 -0.70 -6.52 -6.19
N GLY A 65 -0.74 -7.83 -5.99
CA GLY A 65 -0.89 -8.81 -7.08
C GLY A 65 -2.19 -8.62 -7.86
N LEU A 66 -3.31 -8.39 -7.17
CA LEU A 66 -4.61 -8.12 -7.81
C LEU A 66 -4.65 -6.76 -8.50
N GLU A 67 -4.01 -5.74 -7.94
CA GLU A 67 -3.87 -4.42 -8.57
C GLU A 67 -3.08 -4.50 -9.87
N LEU A 68 -2.00 -5.29 -9.90
CA LEU A 68 -1.24 -5.55 -11.12
C LEU A 68 -2.09 -6.29 -12.18
N GLN A 69 -2.84 -7.32 -11.77
CA GLN A 69 -3.76 -8.03 -12.68
C GLN A 69 -4.84 -7.10 -13.24
N ARG A 70 -5.40 -6.23 -12.40
CA ARG A 70 -6.37 -5.22 -12.84
C ARG A 70 -5.76 -4.25 -13.85
N ALA A 71 -4.54 -3.76 -13.60
CA ALA A 71 -3.85 -2.86 -14.52
C ALA A 71 -3.60 -3.54 -15.89
N ALA A 72 -3.18 -4.81 -15.90
CA ALA A 72 -3.00 -5.57 -17.12
C ALA A 72 -4.33 -5.74 -17.91
N LEU A 73 -5.43 -6.08 -17.23
CA LEU A 73 -6.75 -6.18 -17.86
C LEU A 73 -7.24 -4.83 -18.41
N ALA A 74 -6.99 -3.73 -17.69
CA ALA A 74 -7.32 -2.39 -18.15
C ALA A 74 -6.56 -2.02 -19.44
N ALA A 75 -5.28 -2.36 -19.51
CA ALA A 75 -4.45 -2.16 -20.71
C ALA A 75 -4.97 -2.96 -21.91
N VAL A 76 -5.30 -4.24 -21.73
CA VAL A 76 -5.90 -5.07 -22.79
C VAL A 76 -7.22 -4.49 -23.27
N LYS A 77 -8.07 -4.01 -22.35
CA LYS A 77 -9.34 -3.38 -22.71
C LYS A 77 -9.14 -2.08 -23.50
N ALA A 78 -8.19 -1.24 -23.09
CA ALA A 78 -7.86 0.00 -23.81
C ALA A 78 -7.37 -0.28 -25.24
N MET A 79 -6.49 -1.28 -25.40
CA MET A 79 -6.00 -1.72 -26.70
C MET A 79 -7.12 -2.27 -27.58
N SER A 80 -8.01 -3.11 -27.02
CA SER A 80 -9.18 -3.61 -27.75
C SER A 80 -10.09 -2.48 -28.23
N GLN A 81 -10.30 -1.46 -27.40
CA GLN A 81 -11.09 -0.28 -27.77
C GLN A 81 -10.41 0.52 -28.89
N GLN A 82 -9.09 0.71 -28.81
CA GLN A 82 -8.32 1.40 -29.85
C GLN A 82 -8.34 0.64 -31.19
N ALA A 83 -8.21 -0.69 -31.16
CA ALA A 83 -8.31 -1.53 -32.35
C ALA A 83 -9.70 -1.44 -33.01
N LYS A 84 -10.78 -1.41 -32.21
CA LYS A 84 -12.15 -1.18 -32.72
C LYS A 84 -12.29 0.19 -33.38
N ASN A 85 -11.79 1.24 -32.73
CA ASN A 85 -11.83 2.59 -33.27
C ASN A 85 -11.00 2.75 -34.57
N ALA A 86 -9.89 2.02 -34.69
CA ALA A 86 -9.07 2.00 -35.91
C ALA A 86 -9.76 1.23 -37.04
N ALA A 87 -10.44 0.12 -36.73
CA ALA A 87 -11.25 -0.62 -37.69
C ALA A 87 -12.45 0.21 -38.21
N GLU A 88 -13.09 0.99 -37.34
CA GLU A 88 -14.17 1.93 -37.74
C GLU A 88 -13.66 3.09 -38.60
N LYS A 89 -12.39 3.50 -38.44
CA LYS A 89 -11.75 4.53 -39.27
C LYS A 89 -11.09 4.01 -40.54
N GLY A 90 -11.16 2.70 -40.81
CA GLY A 90 -10.62 2.08 -42.03
C GLY A 90 -9.09 1.99 -42.10
N ASP A 91 -8.39 2.26 -41.00
CA ASP A 91 -6.92 2.25 -40.91
C ASP A 91 -6.42 0.96 -40.24
N ALA A 92 -6.84 -0.20 -40.77
CA ALA A 92 -6.41 -1.51 -40.29
C ALA A 92 -5.12 -1.95 -40.98
N GLY A 93 -4.04 -1.18 -40.80
CA GLY A 93 -2.69 -1.61 -41.16
C GLY A 93 -2.14 -2.56 -40.09
N GLU A 94 -2.26 -3.87 -40.31
CA GLU A 94 -1.47 -5.02 -39.79
C GLU A 94 -0.80 -4.92 -38.40
N ALA A 95 -1.38 -4.19 -37.45
CA ALA A 95 -0.89 -4.11 -36.08
C ALA A 95 -1.50 -5.28 -35.29
N ASN A 96 -0.75 -6.38 -35.15
CA ASN A 96 -1.16 -7.50 -34.32
C ASN A 96 -1.28 -7.06 -32.85
N PRO A 97 -2.50 -6.98 -32.27
CA PRO A 97 -2.69 -6.50 -30.90
C PRO A 97 -2.01 -7.40 -29.87
N PHE A 98 -1.85 -8.68 -30.20
CA PHE A 98 -1.10 -9.63 -29.37
C PHE A 98 0.41 -9.30 -29.31
N ALA A 99 1.00 -8.76 -30.38
CA ALA A 99 2.40 -8.33 -30.38
C ALA A 99 2.62 -7.09 -29.50
N ALA A 100 1.66 -6.16 -29.50
CA ALA A 100 1.68 -5.01 -28.61
C ALA A 100 1.50 -5.41 -27.13
N ALA A 101 0.66 -6.42 -26.84
CA ALA A 101 0.50 -6.94 -25.48
C ALA A 101 1.74 -7.71 -24.99
N ALA A 102 2.44 -8.43 -25.86
CA ALA A 102 3.67 -9.15 -25.51
C ALA A 102 4.86 -8.22 -25.17
N MET A 103 4.85 -6.97 -25.67
CA MET A 103 5.88 -5.97 -25.35
C MET A 103 5.61 -5.18 -24.05
N TRP A 104 4.52 -5.44 -23.32
CA TRP A 104 4.20 -4.72 -22.09
C TRP A 104 5.29 -4.72 -21.00
N PRO A 105 6.07 -5.80 -20.75
CA PRO A 105 7.09 -5.78 -19.69
C PRO A 105 8.26 -4.87 -20.05
N TRP A 106 8.60 -4.82 -21.35
CA TRP A 106 9.66 -3.97 -21.89
C TRP A 106 9.19 -2.51 -22.03
N ASN A 107 7.92 -2.27 -22.35
CA ASN A 107 7.33 -0.93 -22.44
C ASN A 107 7.23 -0.24 -21.06
N LEU A 108 6.97 -1.01 -20.00
CA LEU A 108 6.97 -0.49 -18.63
C LEU A 108 8.39 -0.09 -18.18
N MET A 109 9.40 -0.87 -18.57
CA MET A 109 10.80 -0.59 -18.24
C MET A 109 11.35 0.64 -18.99
N SER A 110 10.91 0.85 -20.24
CA SER A 110 11.26 2.04 -21.02
C SER A 110 10.62 3.32 -20.46
N GLY A 111 9.39 3.25 -19.92
CA GLY A 111 8.79 4.38 -19.18
C GLY A 111 9.54 4.78 -17.89
N VAL A 112 10.28 3.84 -17.29
CA VAL A 112 11.22 4.11 -16.18
C VAL A 112 12.53 4.73 -16.70
N GLN A 113 12.99 4.33 -17.89
CA GLN A 113 14.18 4.88 -18.51
C GLN A 113 13.98 6.35 -18.96
N ASP A 114 12.79 6.68 -19.48
CA ASP A 114 12.44 8.05 -19.89
C ASP A 114 12.32 9.01 -18.69
N ASN A 115 11.84 8.55 -17.53
CA ASN A 115 11.82 9.38 -16.31
C ASN A 115 13.21 9.57 -15.68
N LYS A 116 14.16 8.65 -15.91
CA LYS A 116 15.54 8.81 -15.41
C LYS A 116 16.38 9.76 -16.28
N ALA A 117 16.01 9.95 -17.54
CA ALA A 117 16.66 10.91 -18.44
C ALA A 117 16.27 12.37 -18.15
N ALA A 118 15.19 12.61 -17.39
CA ALA A 118 14.75 13.96 -17.02
C ALA A 118 15.36 14.50 -15.71
N ASP A 119 16.06 13.67 -14.91
CA ASP A 119 16.59 14.05 -13.58
C ASP A 119 18.13 14.11 -13.50
N THR A 120 18.84 13.94 -14.62
CA THR A 120 20.32 14.05 -14.66
C THR A 120 20.84 15.35 -15.27
N GLY A 121 19.99 16.37 -15.29
CA GLY A 121 20.24 17.65 -15.95
C GLY A 121 20.46 18.86 -15.06
N GLU A 122 20.78 18.76 -13.76
CA GLU A 122 21.24 19.92 -12.99
C GLU A 122 21.97 19.52 -11.68
N ALA A 123 23.17 18.97 -11.81
CA ALA A 123 24.13 18.90 -10.71
C ALA A 123 25.48 19.43 -11.22
N GLY A 124 25.58 20.75 -11.32
CA GLY A 124 26.74 21.38 -11.93
C GLY A 124 26.85 22.89 -11.72
N ASP A 125 26.67 23.37 -10.48
CA ASP A 125 27.52 24.46 -9.97
C ASP A 125 27.45 24.53 -8.44
N THR A 126 28.40 23.83 -7.79
CA THR A 126 28.82 24.18 -6.44
C THR A 126 30.32 24.41 -6.47
N THR A 127 30.73 25.59 -6.94
CA THR A 127 32.03 26.14 -6.56
C THR A 127 31.84 27.47 -5.86
N ALA A 128 31.54 27.38 -4.56
CA ALA A 128 31.75 28.46 -3.62
C ALA A 128 33.24 28.86 -3.65
N PRO A 129 33.61 30.14 -3.85
CA PRO A 129 34.98 30.57 -3.66
C PRO A 129 35.18 30.93 -2.18
N GLU A 130 35.82 30.04 -1.43
CA GLU A 130 36.44 30.39 -0.15
C GLU A 130 37.87 30.87 -0.41
N GLY A 131 38.17 32.13 -0.08
CA GLY A 131 39.46 32.73 -0.45
C GLY A 131 39.75 34.06 0.23
N LYS A 132 39.77 34.05 1.55
CA LYS A 132 40.20 35.14 2.42
C LYS A 132 41.63 35.60 2.05
N ARG A 133 41.78 36.80 1.47
CA ARG A 133 43.04 37.56 1.55
C ARG A 133 42.75 39.04 1.74
N ARG A 134 42.83 39.45 3.01
CA ARG A 134 42.86 40.84 3.44
C ARG A 134 44.11 41.51 2.85
N THR A 135 43.95 42.51 2.01
CA THR A 135 45.01 43.47 1.69
C THR A 135 44.69 44.77 2.43
N ALA A 136 45.35 44.98 3.56
CA ALA A 136 45.37 46.25 4.26
C ALA A 136 46.74 46.44 4.92
N ALA A 137 47.46 47.45 4.41
CA ALA A 137 48.42 48.34 5.07
C ALA A 137 49.55 47.75 5.97
N GLY A 138 50.80 48.06 5.60
CA GLY A 138 51.95 48.07 6.52
C GLY A 138 53.30 48.09 5.80
N GLU A 139 54.01 49.21 5.97
CA GLU A 139 55.39 49.56 5.56
C GLU A 139 55.64 50.08 4.13
#